data_AF-A0A2E1AD98-F1
#
_entry.id   AF-A0A2E1AD98-F1
#
_cell.length_a   1.000
_cell.length_b   1.000
_cell.length_c   1.000
_cell.angle_alpha   90.00
_cell.angle_beta   90.00
_cell.angle_gamma   90.00
#
_symmetry.space_group_name_H-M   'P 1'
#
loop_
_entity.id
_entity.type
_entity.pdbx_description
1 polymer ?
#
loop_
_entity_poly.entity_id
_entity_poly.type
_entity_poly.pdbx_seq_one_letter_code
_entity_poly.pdbx_strand_id
1 'polypeptide(L)'
;MAETTVNTVQQLEQSRRVSHIPGIGTFHLPLSRNDLLLLLVAFTEIGMGVETALAHLISGSIKPGEAIPVVFGPLAGIALIIALVMRVRAHKATLPSSLIVIGTGFASVAVGIIGSAFHWSRVLPPTNFANYGLQWDWIIYAPPVVGPLAFAGVGLLAIIALLEDTKPETGKLTLPGIITFNTPLPQTRQFLWLIALGLYAATLSATLDHARTGFESFFVWIPLVLGVFGSVTTTLMAIYHKHTSSDYFIFFWVMLLMLAVGVIGLGLHVNADLPEGEPGIQ
;
A
#
# COMPACT_ATOMS: atom_id res chain seq x y z
N MET A 1 -46.66 8.97 7.28
CA MET A 1 -45.41 9.77 7.39
C MET A 1 -44.14 8.94 7.66
N ALA A 2 -44.22 7.67 8.09
CA ALA A 2 -43.03 6.81 8.25
C ALA A 2 -42.60 6.08 6.95
N GLU A 3 -43.52 5.92 5.99
CA GLU A 3 -43.29 5.14 4.76
C GLU A 3 -42.49 5.89 3.70
N THR A 4 -42.58 7.23 3.67
CA THR A 4 -41.85 8.09 2.72
C THR A 4 -40.35 8.19 3.04
N THR A 5 -39.98 8.02 4.32
CA THR A 5 -38.60 8.16 4.80
C THR A 5 -37.73 6.95 4.45
N VAL A 6 -38.31 5.74 4.45
CA VAL A 6 -37.59 4.49 4.14
C VAL A 6 -37.15 4.44 2.68
N ASN A 7 -38.02 4.88 1.76
CA ASN A 7 -37.69 4.97 0.33
C ASN A 7 -36.53 5.94 0.04
N THR A 8 -36.41 7.01 0.83
CA THR A 8 -35.37 8.02 0.61
C THR A 8 -33.99 7.54 1.05
N VAL A 9 -33.91 6.79 2.16
CA VAL A 9 -32.64 6.22 2.66
C VAL A 9 -32.13 5.11 1.75
N GLN A 10 -33.00 4.21 1.29
CA GLN A 10 -32.63 3.15 0.33
C GLN A 10 -32.18 3.71 -1.02
N GLN A 11 -32.83 4.76 -1.54
CA GLN A 11 -32.40 5.40 -2.78
C GLN A 11 -31.04 6.12 -2.63
N LEU A 12 -30.76 6.73 -1.47
CA LEU A 12 -29.47 7.35 -1.18
C LEU A 12 -28.36 6.31 -0.97
N GLU A 13 -28.66 5.14 -0.41
CA GLU A 13 -27.69 4.05 -0.30
C GLU A 13 -27.44 3.35 -1.64
N GLN A 14 -28.46 3.19 -2.49
CA GLN A 14 -28.30 2.66 -3.84
C GLN A 14 -27.47 3.60 -4.73
N SER A 15 -27.66 4.92 -4.63
CA SER A 15 -26.84 5.87 -5.40
C SER A 15 -25.37 5.89 -4.95
N ARG A 16 -25.07 5.58 -3.68
CA ARG A 16 -23.70 5.48 -3.16
C ARG A 16 -22.89 4.29 -3.68
N ARG A 17 -23.52 3.29 -4.32
CA ARG A 17 -22.86 2.07 -4.81
C ARG A 17 -22.55 2.09 -6.31
N VAL A 18 -22.97 3.14 -7.00
CA VAL A 18 -22.69 3.36 -8.41
C VAL A 18 -21.41 4.19 -8.53
N SER A 19 -20.36 3.59 -9.07
CA SER A 19 -19.09 4.27 -9.37
C SER A 19 -19.01 4.55 -10.86
N HIS A 20 -19.04 5.82 -11.25
CA HIS A 20 -18.84 6.24 -12.63
C HIS A 20 -17.38 6.65 -12.84
N ILE A 21 -16.66 5.92 -13.70
CA ILE A 21 -15.28 6.21 -14.07
C ILE A 21 -15.29 6.76 -15.51
N PRO A 22 -14.96 8.05 -15.72
CA PRO A 22 -14.97 8.65 -17.05
C PRO A 22 -14.08 7.87 -18.03
N GLY A 23 -14.60 7.61 -19.24
CA GLY A 23 -13.88 6.85 -20.28
C GLY A 23 -13.81 5.33 -20.07
N ILE A 24 -14.25 4.81 -18.93
CA ILE A 24 -14.27 3.37 -18.63
C ILE A 24 -15.71 2.84 -18.54
N GLY A 25 -16.55 3.47 -17.72
CA GLY A 25 -17.95 3.08 -17.56
C GLY A 25 -18.47 3.19 -16.13
N THR A 26 -19.64 2.57 -15.91
CA THR A 26 -20.36 2.61 -14.63
C THR A 26 -20.34 1.24 -13.97
N PHE A 27 -19.91 1.19 -12.71
CA PHE A 27 -19.76 -0.02 -11.93
C PHE A 27 -20.70 -0.02 -10.73
N HIS A 28 -21.29 -1.17 -10.44
CA HIS A 28 -22.10 -1.40 -9.24
C HIS A 28 -21.27 -2.23 -8.27
N LEU A 29 -20.64 -1.58 -7.29
CA LEU A 29 -19.75 -2.26 -6.35
C LEU A 29 -20.49 -2.57 -5.05
N PRO A 30 -20.25 -3.75 -4.44
CA PRO A 30 -20.92 -4.13 -3.19
C PRO A 30 -20.44 -3.32 -1.98
N LEU A 31 -19.27 -2.69 -2.08
CA LEU A 31 -18.59 -1.93 -1.04
C LEU A 31 -18.43 -0.46 -1.44
N SER A 32 -18.38 0.42 -0.44
CA SER A 32 -18.03 1.82 -0.69
C SER A 32 -16.56 1.97 -1.09
N ARG A 33 -16.18 3.12 -1.67
CA ARG A 33 -14.78 3.45 -1.97
C ARG A 33 -13.87 3.23 -0.76
N ASN A 34 -14.24 3.80 0.38
CA ASN A 34 -13.42 3.73 1.60
C ASN A 34 -13.31 2.30 2.14
N ASP A 35 -14.36 1.49 1.97
CA ASP A 35 -14.35 0.08 2.36
C ASP A 35 -13.47 -0.75 1.41
N LEU A 36 -13.46 -0.45 0.11
CA LEU A 36 -12.55 -1.07 -0.85
C LEU A 36 -11.08 -0.68 -0.59
N LEU A 37 -10.82 0.58 -0.23
CA LEU A 37 -9.50 1.01 0.19
C LEU A 37 -9.06 0.28 1.45
N LEU A 38 -9.94 0.14 2.44
CA LEU A 38 -9.64 -0.61 3.66
C LEU A 38 -9.37 -2.09 3.36
N LEU A 39 -10.11 -2.70 2.44
CA LEU A 39 -9.87 -4.07 1.99
C LEU A 39 -8.50 -4.21 1.31
N LEU A 40 -8.13 -3.27 0.42
CA LEU A 40 -6.81 -3.23 -0.21
C LEU A 40 -5.70 -3.16 0.84
N VAL A 41 -5.81 -2.23 1.80
CA VAL A 41 -4.86 -2.09 2.90
C VAL A 41 -4.73 -3.39 3.69
N ALA A 42 -5.86 -4.03 4.02
CA ALA A 42 -5.84 -5.28 4.79
C ALA A 42 -5.10 -6.42 4.08
N PHE A 43 -5.35 -6.60 2.78
CA PHE A 43 -4.61 -7.59 1.98
C PHE A 43 -3.14 -7.21 1.80
N THR A 44 -2.84 -5.91 1.68
CA THR A 44 -1.46 -5.43 1.56
C THR A 44 -0.67 -5.70 2.85
N GLU A 45 -1.26 -5.49 4.03
CA GLU A 45 -0.65 -5.84 5.33
C GLU A 45 -0.33 -7.33 5.45
N ILE A 46 -1.27 -8.20 5.04
CA ILE A 46 -1.05 -9.66 5.01
C ILE A 46 0.09 -9.99 4.04
N GLY A 47 0.02 -9.45 2.82
CA GLY A 47 1.02 -9.67 1.77
C GLY A 47 2.41 -9.26 2.22
N MET A 48 2.58 -8.04 2.74
CA MET A 48 3.86 -7.56 3.26
C MET A 48 4.40 -8.42 4.39
N GLY A 49 3.54 -8.91 5.29
CA GLY A 49 3.96 -9.83 6.35
C GLY A 49 4.52 -11.16 5.80
N VAL A 50 3.85 -11.73 4.80
CA VAL A 50 4.29 -12.96 4.11
C VAL A 50 5.58 -12.71 3.33
N GLU A 51 5.65 -11.65 2.53
CA GLU A 51 6.84 -11.29 1.76
C GLU A 51 8.05 -11.03 2.67
N THR A 52 7.84 -10.33 3.79
CA THR A 52 8.89 -10.10 4.79
C THR A 52 9.37 -11.42 5.39
N ALA A 53 8.46 -12.36 5.65
CA ALA A 53 8.84 -13.69 6.14
C ALA A 53 9.70 -14.44 5.12
N LEU A 54 9.28 -14.48 3.86
CA LEU A 54 10.02 -15.12 2.78
C LEU A 54 11.42 -14.50 2.61
N ALA A 55 11.50 -13.17 2.59
CA ALA A 55 12.77 -12.44 2.45
C ALA A 55 13.75 -12.76 3.60
N HIS A 56 13.27 -12.88 4.83
CA HIS A 56 14.12 -13.22 5.98
C HIS A 56 14.43 -14.71 6.10
N LEU A 57 13.56 -15.59 5.58
CA LEU A 57 13.83 -17.04 5.53
C LEU A 57 14.98 -17.37 4.57
N ILE A 58 15.13 -16.62 3.46
CA ILE A 58 16.30 -16.73 2.57
C ILE A 58 17.61 -16.45 3.32
N SER A 59 17.56 -15.61 4.37
CA SER A 59 18.72 -15.33 5.24
C SER A 59 18.98 -16.41 6.31
N GLY A 60 18.27 -17.55 6.25
CA GLY A 60 18.45 -18.74 7.09
C GLY A 60 17.54 -18.80 8.32
N SER A 61 17.26 -17.68 8.99
CA SER A 61 16.31 -17.64 10.13
C SER A 61 15.81 -16.22 10.42
N ILE A 62 14.61 -16.13 10.99
CA ILE A 62 13.99 -14.85 11.39
C ILE A 62 14.51 -14.45 12.77
N LYS A 63 15.19 -13.31 12.87
CA LYS A 63 15.64 -12.76 14.17
C LYS A 63 14.47 -12.14 14.94
N PRO A 64 14.56 -11.98 16.28
CA PRO A 64 13.46 -11.44 17.07
C PRO A 64 12.92 -10.08 16.60
N GLY A 65 13.79 -9.16 16.14
CA GLY A 65 13.36 -7.88 15.59
C GLY A 65 12.70 -7.98 14.20
N GLU A 66 13.09 -9.00 13.42
CA GLU A 66 12.55 -9.29 12.08
C GLU A 66 11.19 -10.00 12.18
N ALA A 67 10.91 -10.67 13.31
CA ALA A 67 9.63 -11.31 13.58
C ALA A 67 8.48 -10.31 13.76
N ILE A 68 8.77 -9.05 14.13
CA ILE A 68 7.76 -8.02 14.35
C ILE A 68 6.91 -7.81 13.09
N PRO A 69 7.46 -7.37 11.93
CA PRO A 69 6.65 -7.19 10.72
C PRO A 69 6.03 -8.49 10.20
N VAL A 70 6.72 -9.62 10.37
CA VAL A 70 6.23 -10.95 9.95
C VAL A 70 4.93 -11.33 10.66
N VAL A 71 4.85 -11.10 11.97
CA VAL A 71 3.66 -11.43 12.77
C VAL A 71 2.65 -10.29 12.73
N PHE A 72 3.13 -9.04 12.79
CA PHE A 72 2.27 -7.86 12.81
C PHE A 72 1.45 -7.74 11.52
N GLY A 73 2.05 -7.87 10.34
CA GLY A 73 1.35 -7.68 9.05
C GLY A 73 0.09 -8.54 8.92
N PRO A 74 0.15 -9.88 9.10
CA PRO A 74 -1.02 -10.74 9.02
C PRO A 74 -2.08 -10.41 10.09
N LEU A 75 -1.66 -10.14 11.33
CA LEU A 75 -2.59 -9.77 12.41
C LEU A 75 -3.26 -8.42 12.16
N ALA A 76 -2.51 -7.44 11.65
CA ALA A 76 -2.99 -6.14 11.25
C ALA A 76 -4.04 -6.26 10.14
N GLY A 77 -3.74 -7.01 9.08
CA GLY A 77 -4.70 -7.23 8.00
C GLY A 77 -5.96 -7.97 8.45
N ILE A 78 -5.85 -8.98 9.31
CA ILE A 78 -7.02 -9.65 9.91
C ILE A 78 -7.85 -8.65 10.74
N ALA A 79 -7.21 -7.82 11.56
CA ALA A 79 -7.90 -6.80 12.34
C ALA A 79 -8.65 -5.80 11.45
N LEU A 80 -8.05 -5.37 10.32
CA LEU A 80 -8.68 -4.49 9.35
C LEU A 80 -9.85 -5.17 8.61
N ILE A 81 -9.77 -6.47 8.30
CA ILE A 81 -10.89 -7.26 7.77
C ILE A 81 -12.05 -7.30 8.79
N ILE A 82 -11.75 -7.52 10.07
CA ILE A 82 -12.77 -7.50 11.13
C ILE A 82 -13.44 -6.12 11.18
N ALA A 83 -12.65 -5.04 11.17
CA ALA A 83 -13.18 -3.67 11.17
C ALA A 83 -14.05 -3.39 9.93
N LEU A 84 -13.64 -3.87 8.76
CA LEU A 84 -14.43 -3.78 7.53
C LEU A 84 -15.76 -4.53 7.66
N VAL A 85 -15.77 -5.77 8.15
CA VAL A 85 -16.99 -6.55 8.35
C VAL A 85 -17.95 -5.82 9.29
N MET A 86 -17.44 -5.21 10.36
CA MET A 86 -18.24 -4.40 11.28
C MET A 86 -18.89 -3.20 10.55
N ARG A 87 -18.12 -2.50 9.71
CA ARG A 87 -18.61 -1.35 8.91
C ARG A 87 -19.68 -1.76 7.93
N VAL A 88 -19.46 -2.84 7.19
CA VAL A 88 -20.40 -3.38 6.19
C VAL A 88 -21.71 -3.81 6.86
N ARG A 89 -21.64 -4.53 7.98
CA ARG A 89 -22.83 -4.95 8.74
C ARG A 89 -23.60 -3.78 9.34
N ALA A 90 -22.90 -2.73 9.78
CA ALA A 90 -23.51 -1.53 10.34
C ALA A 90 -23.95 -0.51 9.28
N HIS A 91 -23.59 -0.71 8.01
CA HIS A 91 -23.73 0.24 6.90
C HIS A 91 -23.06 1.61 7.13
N LYS A 92 -22.13 1.71 8.10
CA LYS A 92 -21.39 2.93 8.45
C LYS A 92 -20.15 2.63 9.30
N ALA A 93 -19.24 3.60 9.41
CA ALA A 93 -18.17 3.55 10.39
C ALA A 93 -18.72 3.57 11.83
N THR A 94 -18.29 2.61 12.64
CA THR A 94 -18.61 2.52 14.07
C THR A 94 -17.38 2.90 14.90
N LEU A 95 -17.56 3.42 16.11
CA LEU A 95 -16.43 3.76 16.99
C LEU A 95 -15.45 2.59 17.17
N PRO A 96 -15.88 1.33 17.45
CA PRO A 96 -14.93 0.22 17.56
C PRO A 96 -14.17 -0.05 16.26
N SER A 97 -14.85 -0.03 15.10
CA SER A 97 -14.16 -0.20 13.81
C SER A 97 -13.17 0.93 13.53
N SER A 98 -13.52 2.17 13.89
CA SER A 98 -12.63 3.32 13.74
C SER A 98 -11.39 3.20 14.62
N LEU A 99 -11.54 2.74 15.87
CA LEU A 99 -10.44 2.52 16.79
C LEU A 99 -9.50 1.40 16.33
N ILE A 100 -10.04 0.32 15.76
CA ILE A 100 -9.22 -0.74 15.15
C ILE A 100 -8.42 -0.17 13.98
N VAL A 101 -9.07 0.51 13.03
CA VAL A 101 -8.39 1.03 11.84
C VAL A 101 -7.31 2.05 12.20
N ILE A 102 -7.60 3.00 13.10
CA ILE A 102 -6.62 4.02 13.48
C ILE A 102 -5.48 3.42 14.31
N GLY A 103 -5.78 2.49 15.23
CA GLY A 103 -4.77 1.81 16.05
C GLY A 103 -3.83 0.96 15.20
N THR A 104 -4.38 0.15 14.29
CA THR A 104 -3.60 -0.63 13.33
C THR A 104 -2.80 0.27 12.39
N GLY A 105 -3.40 1.34 11.88
CA GLY A 105 -2.72 2.31 11.01
C GLY A 105 -1.50 2.95 11.68
N PHE A 106 -1.64 3.46 12.91
CA PHE A 106 -0.51 4.01 13.66
C PHE A 106 0.54 2.97 14.03
N ALA A 107 0.13 1.76 14.41
CA ALA A 107 1.06 0.68 14.69
C ALA A 107 1.87 0.30 13.43
N SER A 108 1.24 0.26 12.26
CA SER A 108 1.91 -0.02 10.99
C SER A 108 2.90 1.09 10.61
N VAL A 109 2.55 2.37 10.84
CA VAL A 109 3.49 3.50 10.74
C VAL A 109 4.70 3.33 11.66
N ALA A 110 4.48 2.95 12.91
CA ALA A 110 5.58 2.73 13.86
C ALA A 110 6.48 1.56 13.42
N VAL A 111 5.90 0.43 13.01
CA VAL A 111 6.64 -0.74 12.49
C VAL A 111 7.49 -0.33 11.28
N GLY A 112 6.91 0.41 10.33
CA GLY A 112 7.64 0.84 9.15
C GLY A 112 8.79 1.80 9.44
N ILE A 113 8.58 2.80 10.30
CA ILE A 113 9.64 3.76 10.69
C ILE A 113 10.77 3.06 11.45
N ILE A 114 10.43 2.23 12.45
CA ILE A 114 11.41 1.51 13.27
C ILE A 114 12.19 0.51 12.41
N GLY A 115 11.50 -0.26 11.56
CA GLY A 115 12.13 -1.20 10.65
C GLY A 115 13.10 -0.50 9.69
N SER A 116 12.73 0.67 9.18
CA SER A 116 13.59 1.45 8.29
C SER A 116 14.84 1.96 9.01
N ALA A 117 14.72 2.35 10.28
CA ALA A 117 15.87 2.74 11.10
C ALA A 117 16.83 1.55 11.33
N PHE A 118 16.31 0.34 11.56
CA PHE A 118 17.12 -0.88 11.65
C PHE A 118 17.75 -1.28 10.32
N HIS A 119 17.10 -1.05 9.18
CA HIS A 119 17.71 -1.27 7.88
C HIS A 119 18.80 -0.22 7.60
N TRP A 120 18.56 1.05 7.93
CA TRP A 120 19.54 2.12 7.78
C TRP A 120 20.84 1.85 8.54
N SER A 121 20.75 1.35 9.77
CA SER A 121 21.95 1.01 10.55
C SER A 121 22.76 -0.14 9.96
N ARG A 122 22.16 -0.96 9.08
CA ARG A 122 22.84 -2.03 8.33
C ARG A 122 23.41 -1.57 6.98
N VAL A 123 22.98 -0.41 6.47
CA VAL A 123 23.56 0.21 5.26
C VAL A 123 24.89 0.91 5.58
N LEU A 124 25.07 1.37 6.83
CA LEU A 124 26.32 1.98 7.25
C LEU A 124 27.35 0.89 7.57
N PRO A 125 28.59 1.00 7.06
CA PRO A 125 29.66 0.07 7.43
C PRO A 125 29.97 0.19 8.94
N PRO A 126 30.54 -0.86 9.58
CA PRO A 126 30.97 -0.77 10.96
C PRO A 126 31.90 0.42 11.22
N THR A 127 31.79 1.06 12.38
CA THR A 127 32.51 2.30 12.72
C THR A 127 34.04 2.17 12.73
N ASN A 128 34.56 0.93 12.75
CA ASN A 128 35.98 0.61 12.70
C ASN A 128 36.51 0.34 11.28
N PHE A 129 35.68 0.45 10.22
CA PHE A 129 36.16 0.37 8.84
C PHE A 129 36.89 1.65 8.42
N ALA A 130 38.02 1.49 7.71
CA ALA A 130 38.66 2.60 7.01
C ALA A 130 37.69 3.16 5.96
N ASN A 131 37.44 4.47 5.99
CA ASN A 131 36.39 5.15 5.21
C ASN A 131 34.94 4.88 5.68
N TYR A 132 34.71 4.93 7.00
CA TYR A 132 33.38 4.96 7.58
C TYR A 132 32.53 6.09 6.94
N GLY A 133 31.41 5.70 6.33
CA GLY A 133 30.53 6.59 5.58
C GLY A 133 29.61 5.82 4.66
N LEU A 134 28.67 6.52 4.02
CA LEU A 134 27.77 5.93 3.03
C LEU A 134 28.57 5.48 1.80
N GLN A 135 28.44 4.21 1.42
CA GLN A 135 29.09 3.63 0.26
C GLN A 135 28.02 3.18 -0.75
N TRP A 136 28.24 3.43 -2.05
CA TRP A 136 27.26 3.11 -3.09
C TRP A 136 26.90 1.63 -3.15
N ASP A 137 27.91 0.76 -3.04
CA ASP A 137 27.71 -0.69 -3.04
C ASP A 137 26.81 -1.13 -1.89
N TRP A 138 26.92 -0.49 -0.71
CA TRP A 138 26.11 -0.85 0.44
C TRP A 138 24.65 -0.46 0.26
N ILE A 139 24.34 0.58 -0.52
CA ILE A 139 22.95 0.91 -0.85
C ILE A 139 22.31 -0.18 -1.74
N ILE A 140 23.11 -0.81 -2.59
CA ILE A 140 22.67 -1.87 -3.52
C ILE A 140 22.57 -3.21 -2.80
N TYR A 141 23.62 -3.60 -2.05
CA TYR A 141 23.75 -4.94 -1.48
C TYR A 141 23.22 -5.08 -0.04
N ALA A 142 23.01 -3.99 0.70
CA ALA A 142 22.41 -4.08 2.03
C ALA A 142 20.87 -4.23 1.97
N PRO A 143 20.21 -4.55 3.10
CA PRO A 143 18.75 -4.58 3.16
C PRO A 143 18.14 -3.24 2.73
N PRO A 144 17.09 -3.24 1.91
CA PRO A 144 16.51 -2.02 1.38
C PRO A 144 15.88 -1.20 2.51
N VAL A 145 16.38 0.02 2.73
CA VAL A 145 15.86 0.96 3.76
C VAL A 145 14.40 1.31 3.52
N VAL A 146 14.01 1.36 2.24
CA VAL A 146 12.67 1.73 1.82
C VAL A 146 11.67 0.58 2.00
N GLY A 147 12.14 -0.68 2.09
CA GLY A 147 11.27 -1.85 2.25
C GLY A 147 10.32 -1.71 3.44
N PRO A 148 10.82 -1.49 4.67
CA PRO A 148 9.96 -1.31 5.82
C PRO A 148 9.05 -0.08 5.75
N LEU A 149 9.41 0.99 5.03
CA LEU A 149 8.54 2.16 4.85
C LEU A 149 7.21 1.81 4.16
N ALA A 150 7.12 0.67 3.45
CA ALA A 150 5.86 0.18 2.89
C ALA A 150 4.78 0.03 3.97
N PHE A 151 5.11 -0.51 5.16
CA PHE A 151 4.20 -0.57 6.30
C PHE A 151 3.71 0.83 6.69
N ALA A 152 4.59 1.82 6.74
CA ALA A 152 4.17 3.19 7.07
C ALA A 152 3.25 3.80 6.01
N GLY A 153 3.52 3.58 4.73
CA GLY A 153 2.63 3.99 3.64
C GLY A 153 1.24 3.35 3.76
N VAL A 154 1.19 2.04 4.00
CA VAL A 154 -0.06 1.28 4.14
C VAL A 154 -0.83 1.67 5.41
N GLY A 155 -0.14 1.92 6.52
CA GLY A 155 -0.73 2.44 7.74
C GLY A 155 -1.38 3.81 7.55
N LEU A 156 -0.72 4.71 6.80
CA LEU A 156 -1.30 6.01 6.42
C LEU A 156 -2.50 5.84 5.48
N LEU A 157 -2.45 4.88 4.53
CA LEU A 157 -3.59 4.54 3.68
C LEU A 157 -4.78 4.03 4.50
N ALA A 158 -4.54 3.24 5.55
CA ALA A 158 -5.58 2.79 6.48
C ALA A 158 -6.27 3.98 7.16
N ILE A 159 -5.49 4.94 7.65
CA ILE A 159 -6.00 6.15 8.28
C ILE A 159 -6.81 6.97 7.27
N ILE A 160 -6.32 7.15 6.04
CA ILE A 160 -7.06 7.84 4.99
C ILE A 160 -8.37 7.10 4.67
N ALA A 161 -8.38 5.77 4.58
CA ALA A 161 -9.58 4.97 4.31
C ALA A 161 -10.63 5.07 5.44
N LEU A 162 -10.22 5.46 6.64
CA LEU A 162 -11.14 5.75 7.74
C LEU A 162 -11.82 7.11 7.60
N LEU A 163 -11.15 8.10 7.00
CA LEU A 163 -11.67 9.46 6.89
C LEU A 163 -12.85 9.52 5.91
N GLU A 164 -13.93 10.18 6.31
CA GLU A 164 -15.06 10.46 5.45
C GLU A 164 -14.90 11.82 4.78
N ASP A 165 -14.95 11.83 3.45
CA ASP A 165 -14.98 13.04 2.66
C ASP A 165 -16.42 13.53 2.50
N THR A 166 -16.89 14.30 3.48
CA THR A 166 -18.27 14.81 3.54
C THR A 166 -18.59 15.82 2.43
N LYS A 167 -17.55 16.41 1.83
CA LYS A 167 -17.63 17.35 0.70
C LYS A 167 -16.47 17.05 -0.25
N PRO A 168 -16.66 16.13 -1.21
CA PRO A 168 -15.63 15.73 -2.15
C PRO A 168 -14.90 16.92 -2.77
N GLU A 169 -13.60 16.77 -2.96
CA GLU A 169 -12.73 17.78 -3.57
C GLU A 169 -12.53 19.09 -2.77
N THR A 170 -13.03 19.18 -1.54
CA THR A 170 -12.82 20.38 -0.69
C THR A 170 -11.71 20.25 0.35
N GLY A 171 -11.26 19.01 0.65
CA GLY A 171 -10.31 18.76 1.73
C GLY A 171 -10.91 18.76 3.14
N LYS A 172 -12.24 18.86 3.27
CA LYS A 172 -12.95 18.75 4.56
C LYS A 172 -13.21 17.29 4.92
N LEU A 173 -12.41 16.77 5.85
CA LEU A 173 -12.44 15.35 6.24
C LEU A 173 -13.03 15.18 7.64
N THR A 174 -13.74 14.08 7.83
CA THR A 174 -14.33 13.69 9.12
C THR A 174 -13.75 12.37 9.57
N LEU A 175 -13.22 12.33 10.78
CA LEU A 175 -12.93 11.09 11.49
C LEU A 175 -14.22 10.67 12.22
N PRO A 176 -14.89 9.58 11.81
CA PRO A 176 -16.22 9.26 12.28
C PRO A 176 -16.29 9.11 13.81
N GLY A 177 -17.16 9.89 14.44
CA GLY A 177 -17.38 9.90 15.88
C GLY A 177 -16.36 10.70 16.70
N ILE A 178 -15.42 11.42 16.07
CA ILE A 178 -14.33 12.10 16.77
C ILE A 178 -14.26 13.59 16.38
N ILE A 179 -13.82 13.89 15.15
CA ILE A 179 -13.51 15.28 14.75
C ILE A 179 -13.72 15.49 13.25
N THR A 180 -14.06 16.72 12.87
CA THR A 180 -14.01 17.18 11.48
C THR A 180 -12.95 18.26 11.36
N PHE A 181 -12.12 18.18 10.33
CA PHE A 181 -11.00 19.09 10.12
C PHE A 181 -10.78 19.35 8.63
N ASN A 182 -10.06 20.42 8.34
CA ASN A 182 -9.67 20.76 6.97
C ASN A 182 -8.24 20.30 6.72
N THR A 183 -8.00 19.78 5.54
CA THR A 183 -6.68 19.40 5.03
C THR A 183 -6.38 20.19 3.77
N PRO A 184 -5.09 20.41 3.44
CA PRO A 184 -4.72 21.16 2.24
C PRO A 184 -5.09 20.42 0.94
N LEU A 185 -5.33 19.10 0.99
CA LEU A 185 -5.62 18.25 -0.16
C LEU A 185 -6.89 17.43 0.07
N PRO A 186 -7.76 17.26 -0.94
CA PRO A 186 -8.87 16.29 -0.89
C PRO A 186 -8.42 14.86 -0.60
N GLN A 187 -9.32 14.03 -0.06
CA GLN A 187 -9.01 12.64 0.29
C GLN A 187 -8.44 11.85 -0.89
N THR A 188 -9.06 11.98 -2.07
CA THR A 188 -8.62 11.33 -3.31
C THR A 188 -7.17 11.69 -3.63
N ARG A 189 -6.79 12.96 -3.48
CA ARG A 189 -5.44 13.42 -3.78
C ARG A 189 -4.42 12.99 -2.74
N GLN A 190 -4.80 12.94 -1.46
CA GLN A 190 -3.93 12.35 -0.42
C GLN A 190 -3.66 10.87 -0.72
N PHE A 191 -4.69 10.12 -1.10
CA PHE A 191 -4.56 8.73 -1.52
C PHE A 191 -3.63 8.59 -2.73
N LEU A 192 -3.85 9.35 -3.80
CA LEU A 192 -3.02 9.30 -5.00
C LEU A 192 -1.55 9.66 -4.70
N TRP A 193 -1.28 10.62 -3.82
CA TRP A 193 0.09 10.91 -3.38
C TRP A 193 0.74 9.73 -2.68
N LEU A 194 0.06 9.09 -1.73
CA LEU A 194 0.60 7.92 -1.05
C LEU A 194 0.84 6.75 -2.00
N ILE A 195 -0.08 6.49 -2.93
CA ILE A 195 0.12 5.46 -3.95
C ILE A 195 1.33 5.83 -4.83
N ALA A 196 1.44 7.07 -5.30
CA ALA A 196 2.58 7.47 -6.14
C ALA A 196 3.92 7.28 -5.41
N LEU A 197 4.01 7.69 -4.13
CA LEU A 197 5.20 7.49 -3.31
C LEU A 197 5.50 6.00 -3.09
N GLY A 198 4.47 5.18 -2.85
CA GLY A 198 4.61 3.73 -2.77
C GLY A 198 5.13 3.11 -4.07
N LEU A 199 4.64 3.58 -5.23
CA LEU A 199 5.12 3.13 -6.54
C LEU A 199 6.56 3.56 -6.80
N TYR A 200 6.96 4.79 -6.44
CA TYR A 200 8.37 5.20 -6.52
C TYR A 200 9.26 4.34 -5.62
N ALA A 201 8.81 4.07 -4.39
CA ALA A 201 9.51 3.22 -3.44
C ALA A 201 9.69 1.80 -3.99
N ALA A 202 8.63 1.18 -4.49
CA ALA A 202 8.66 -0.16 -5.07
C ALA A 202 9.55 -0.22 -6.32
N THR A 203 9.43 0.78 -7.21
CA THR A 203 10.25 0.88 -8.43
C THR A 203 11.73 1.04 -8.08
N LEU A 204 12.06 1.91 -7.13
CA LEU A 204 13.44 2.09 -6.65
C LEU A 204 13.97 0.81 -6.01
N SER A 205 13.17 0.15 -5.17
CA SER A 205 13.54 -1.12 -4.53
C SER A 205 13.84 -2.21 -5.56
N ALA A 206 12.96 -2.40 -6.55
CA ALA A 206 13.17 -3.37 -7.62
C ALA A 206 14.40 -3.02 -8.49
N THR A 207 14.63 -1.73 -8.74
CA THR A 207 15.82 -1.26 -9.46
C THR A 207 17.10 -1.64 -8.72
N LEU A 208 17.16 -1.38 -7.41
CA LEU A 208 18.33 -1.69 -6.59
C LEU A 208 18.57 -3.20 -6.47
N ASP A 209 17.50 -3.99 -6.38
CA ASP A 209 17.62 -5.44 -6.32
C ASP A 209 18.18 -6.03 -7.62
N HIS A 210 17.68 -5.59 -8.78
CA HIS A 210 18.18 -6.05 -10.08
C HIS A 210 19.52 -5.42 -10.50
N ALA A 211 19.92 -4.32 -9.88
CA ALA A 211 21.28 -3.81 -10.03
C ALA A 211 22.33 -4.80 -9.52
N ARG A 212 21.99 -5.67 -8.55
CA ARG A 212 22.87 -6.74 -8.05
C ARG A 212 23.26 -7.75 -9.11
N THR A 213 22.37 -7.99 -10.07
CA THR A 213 22.57 -8.90 -11.21
C THR A 213 22.91 -8.16 -12.50
N GLY A 214 23.26 -6.87 -12.42
CA GLY A 214 23.64 -6.07 -13.58
C GLY A 214 22.54 -5.93 -14.64
N PHE A 215 21.27 -6.15 -14.31
CA PHE A 215 20.14 -6.19 -15.26
C PHE A 215 20.32 -7.19 -16.42
N GLU A 216 20.98 -8.32 -16.18
CA GLU A 216 21.27 -9.33 -17.21
C GLU A 216 20.02 -9.89 -17.91
N SER A 217 18.89 -9.99 -17.20
CA SER A 217 17.63 -10.49 -17.76
C SER A 217 16.82 -9.39 -18.42
N PHE A 218 16.38 -9.59 -19.66
CA PHE A 218 15.50 -8.64 -20.33
C PHE A 218 14.15 -8.45 -19.58
N PHE A 219 13.67 -9.47 -18.88
CA PHE A 219 12.37 -9.42 -18.20
C PHE A 219 12.34 -8.43 -17.04
N VAL A 220 13.48 -8.10 -16.41
CA VAL A 220 13.52 -7.14 -15.29
C VAL A 220 13.28 -5.69 -15.71
N TRP A 221 13.39 -5.39 -17.00
CA TRP A 221 13.10 -4.06 -17.55
C TRP A 221 11.60 -3.75 -17.61
N ILE A 222 10.75 -4.78 -17.70
CA ILE A 222 9.28 -4.63 -17.73
C ILE A 222 8.75 -3.98 -16.45
N PRO A 223 9.00 -4.53 -15.24
CA PRO A 223 8.55 -3.89 -14.00
C PRO A 223 9.20 -2.53 -13.76
N LEU A 224 10.45 -2.32 -14.23
CA LEU A 224 11.10 -1.01 -14.12
C LEU A 224 10.36 0.06 -14.94
N VAL A 225 10.15 -0.16 -16.24
CA VAL A 225 9.49 0.81 -17.12
C VAL A 225 8.05 1.06 -16.68
N LEU A 226 7.30 0.01 -16.36
CA LEU A 226 5.92 0.16 -15.88
C LEU A 226 5.85 0.79 -14.50
N GLY A 227 6.79 0.51 -13.61
CA GLY A 227 6.91 1.14 -12.30
C GLY A 227 7.13 2.66 -12.41
N VAL A 228 8.07 3.09 -13.26
CA VAL A 228 8.31 4.51 -13.54
C VAL A 228 7.07 5.15 -14.16
N PHE A 229 6.49 4.55 -15.19
CA PHE A 229 5.32 5.09 -15.86
C PHE A 229 4.11 5.20 -14.92
N GLY A 230 3.88 4.19 -14.09
CA GLY A 230 2.84 4.17 -13.08
C GLY A 230 3.02 5.22 -11.99
N SER A 231 4.24 5.37 -11.48
CA SER A 231 4.58 6.39 -10.48
C SER A 231 4.32 7.80 -11.03
N VAL A 232 4.80 8.09 -12.25
CA VAL A 232 4.59 9.38 -12.90
C VAL A 232 3.11 9.62 -13.19
N THR A 233 2.40 8.67 -13.78
CA THR A 233 0.95 8.79 -14.07
C THR A 233 0.16 9.08 -12.80
N THR A 234 0.43 8.34 -11.72
CA THR A 234 -0.23 8.55 -10.43
C THR A 234 0.14 9.91 -9.82
N THR A 235 1.39 10.35 -9.96
CA THR A 235 1.83 11.68 -9.51
C THR A 235 1.07 12.78 -10.24
N LEU A 236 0.92 12.68 -11.57
CA LEU A 236 0.16 13.66 -12.35
C LEU A 236 -1.31 13.69 -11.92
N MET A 237 -1.91 12.52 -11.67
CA MET A 237 -3.25 12.42 -11.11
C MET A 237 -3.34 13.09 -9.72
N ALA A 238 -2.29 12.98 -8.89
CA ALA A 238 -2.22 13.60 -7.58
C ALA A 238 -1.98 15.12 -7.63
N ILE A 239 -1.32 15.65 -8.66
CA ILE A 239 -0.99 17.07 -8.80
C ILE A 239 -2.14 17.87 -9.42
N TYR A 240 -2.77 17.36 -10.47
CA TYR A 240 -3.80 18.11 -11.19
C TYR A 240 -5.17 18.03 -10.52
N HIS A 241 -5.90 19.14 -10.57
CA HIS A 241 -7.27 19.23 -10.05
C HIS A 241 -8.35 18.86 -11.07
N LYS A 242 -8.05 18.99 -12.37
CA LYS A 242 -8.99 18.74 -13.45
C LYS A 242 -8.47 17.58 -14.28
N HIS A 243 -9.15 16.46 -14.22
CA HIS A 243 -8.85 15.27 -15.01
C HIS A 243 -9.84 15.15 -16.16
N THR A 244 -9.34 14.76 -17.31
CA THR A 244 -10.10 14.40 -18.50
C THR A 244 -10.42 12.90 -18.47
N SER A 245 -11.36 12.46 -19.31
CA SER A 245 -11.65 11.03 -19.46
C SER A 245 -10.42 10.20 -19.88
N SER A 246 -9.51 10.78 -20.64
CA SER A 246 -8.26 10.14 -21.04
C SER A 246 -7.34 9.90 -19.85
N ASP A 247 -7.29 10.83 -18.89
CA ASP A 247 -6.45 10.67 -17.69
C ASP A 247 -6.93 9.49 -16.84
N TYR A 248 -8.25 9.37 -16.63
CA TYR A 248 -8.85 8.23 -15.94
C TYR A 248 -8.63 6.92 -16.69
N PHE A 249 -8.77 6.92 -18.01
CA PHE A 249 -8.54 5.74 -18.84
C PHE A 249 -7.10 5.24 -18.73
N ILE A 250 -6.12 6.14 -18.89
CA ILE A 250 -4.69 5.82 -18.78
C ILE A 250 -4.39 5.30 -17.37
N PHE A 251 -4.81 6.03 -16.34
CA PHE A 251 -4.58 5.64 -14.95
C PHE A 251 -5.15 4.25 -14.66
N PHE A 252 -6.40 3.98 -15.07
CA PHE A 252 -7.05 2.68 -14.86
C PHE A 252 -6.26 1.52 -15.46
N TRP A 253 -5.88 1.62 -16.73
CA TRP A 253 -5.16 0.55 -17.42
C TRP A 253 -3.73 0.39 -16.90
N VAL A 254 -3.08 1.48 -16.51
CA VAL A 254 -1.75 1.42 -15.88
C VAL A 254 -1.82 0.68 -14.55
N MET A 255 -2.79 0.97 -13.68
CA MET A 255 -2.97 0.22 -12.43
C MET A 255 -3.25 -1.26 -12.69
N LEU A 256 -4.06 -1.60 -13.69
CA LEU A 256 -4.33 -3.00 -14.06
C LEU A 256 -3.07 -3.72 -14.54
N LEU A 257 -2.28 -3.08 -15.40
CA LEU A 257 -1.02 -3.63 -15.90
C LEU A 257 0.00 -3.82 -14.77
N MET A 258 0.12 -2.86 -13.86
CA MET A 258 1.00 -2.97 -12.70
C MET A 258 0.58 -4.12 -11.78
N LEU A 259 -0.73 -4.31 -11.56
CA LEU A 259 -1.24 -5.46 -10.81
C LEU A 259 -0.84 -6.78 -11.48
N ALA A 260 -1.06 -6.89 -12.80
CA ALA A 260 -0.72 -8.10 -13.55
C ALA A 260 0.79 -8.40 -13.49
N VAL A 261 1.63 -7.39 -13.70
CA VAL A 261 3.10 -7.54 -13.62
C VAL A 261 3.57 -7.85 -12.22
N GLY A 262 2.95 -7.27 -11.19
CA GLY A 262 3.22 -7.61 -9.79
C GLY A 262 2.93 -9.08 -9.48
N VAL A 263 1.77 -9.59 -9.89
CA VAL A 263 1.41 -11.01 -9.69
C VAL A 263 2.35 -11.95 -10.46
N ILE A 264 2.66 -11.63 -11.72
CA ILE A 264 3.62 -12.42 -12.51
C ILE A 264 5.01 -12.38 -11.86
N GLY A 265 5.47 -11.21 -11.46
CA GLY A 265 6.75 -11.01 -10.78
C GLY A 265 6.86 -11.83 -9.50
N LEU A 266 5.84 -11.78 -8.64
CA LEU A 266 5.76 -12.62 -7.44
C LEU A 266 5.89 -14.11 -7.78
N GLY A 267 5.15 -14.60 -8.78
CA GLY A 267 5.23 -16.00 -9.20
C GLY A 267 6.62 -16.39 -9.72
N LEU A 268 7.28 -15.51 -10.48
CA LEU A 268 8.64 -15.73 -10.97
C LEU A 268 9.67 -15.74 -9.83
N HIS A 269 9.56 -14.81 -8.87
CA HIS A 269 10.43 -14.78 -7.68
C HIS A 269 10.26 -16.04 -6.83
N VAL A 270 9.03 -16.42 -6.50
CA VAL A 270 8.74 -17.65 -5.75
C VAL A 270 9.32 -18.88 -6.45
N ASN A 271 9.21 -18.96 -7.77
CA ASN A 271 9.77 -20.07 -8.56
C ASN A 271 11.29 -20.05 -8.64
N ALA A 272 11.94 -18.88 -8.58
CA ALA A 272 13.40 -18.80 -8.57
C ALA A 272 13.97 -19.09 -7.16
N ASP A 273 13.33 -18.55 -6.13
CA ASP A 273 13.89 -18.51 -4.77
C ASP A 273 13.60 -19.78 -3.94
N LEU A 274 12.50 -20.49 -4.21
CA LEU A 274 12.12 -21.69 -3.43
C LEU A 274 12.85 -22.99 -3.85
N PRO A 275 13.13 -23.27 -5.13
CA PRO A 275 13.80 -24.52 -5.52
C PRO A 275 15.28 -24.60 -5.10
N GLU A 276 15.93 -23.47 -4.83
CA GLU A 276 17.33 -23.41 -4.39
C GLU A 276 17.51 -23.81 -2.90
N GLY A 277 16.41 -24.08 -2.20
CA GLY A 277 16.37 -24.48 -0.80
C GLY A 277 16.58 -25.99 -0.51
N GLU A 278 17.24 -26.78 -1.37
CA GLU A 278 17.76 -28.08 -0.95
C GLU A 278 19.13 -27.92 -0.28
N PRO A 279 19.25 -28.16 1.04
CA PRO A 279 20.54 -28.19 1.70
C PRO A 279 21.18 -29.55 1.41
N GLY A 280 22.15 -29.62 0.49
CA GLY A 280 22.94 -30.85 0.38
C GLY A 280 23.82 -31.12 -0.82
N ILE A 281 23.91 -30.26 -1.85
CA ILE A 281 24.83 -30.49 -2.97
C ILE A 281 25.60 -29.22 -3.32
N GLN A 282 26.64 -28.92 -2.55
CA GLN A 282 27.87 -28.26 -3.01
C GLN A 282 29.07 -28.89 -2.29
#